data_AF-A0A5J5EKD6-F1
#
_entry.id   AF-A0A5J5EKD6-F1
#
_cell.length_a   1.000
_cell.length_b   1.000
_cell.length_c   1.000
_cell.angle_alpha   90.00
_cell.angle_beta   90.00
_cell.angle_gamma   90.00
#
_symmetry.space_group_name_H-M   'P 1'
#
loop_
_entity.id
_entity.type
_entity.pdbx_description
1 polymer ?
#
loop_
_entity_poly.entity_id
_entity_poly.type
_entity_poly.pdbx_seq_one_letter_code
_entity_poly.pdbx_strand_id
1 'polypeptide(L)'
;MSSASANSPTPPQSRAINEIKRLLSRSSPDFDTAKNHISRAIGSNHFTIEPFRNAVRRPNLSDSQKLEFLLLAVPEADRAIKKLYGEDCFEPSSEVYGHFWRLVETRGYVRLLLDIVFCAADSGDYETAVEYAKRVLQYNHGDNNGIRDRVPLFLLHLDRPLEALNFCLSWLDTAHENYDSTRYCPKGGFAQLDRYSKEDLDANQPLQIKVQNLGHASLIFTSALACFRIFGPCTLSTSWMREGNKANGHVVDMLLAAVETWPSGPNQSPRGLGSEPEAMDYIFFGKKLWEGEEPREWVRSIADEVAKRECSARDCRKVEAHRGEYKVCSGCRASWYCGTECQANDWKIGHKRRCKEERNIRELTEKMGKGMQWGK
;
A
#
# COMPACT_ATOMS: atom_id res chain seq x y z
N MET A 1 1.55 29.82 -37.71
CA MET A 1 2.80 29.93 -36.94
C MET A 1 2.65 29.06 -35.70
N SER A 2 3.09 27.80 -35.79
CA SER A 2 3.08 26.86 -34.68
C SER A 2 4.23 27.24 -33.74
N SER A 3 3.91 27.84 -32.59
CA SER A 3 4.89 28.09 -31.55
C SER A 3 5.37 26.73 -31.04
N ALA A 4 6.60 26.36 -31.38
CA ALA A 4 7.29 25.24 -30.75
C ALA A 4 7.30 25.47 -29.24
N SER A 5 6.38 24.83 -28.51
CA SER A 5 6.43 24.79 -27.06
C SER A 5 7.71 24.06 -26.67
N ALA A 6 8.62 24.75 -26.00
CA ALA A 6 9.91 24.20 -25.64
C ALA A 6 9.74 22.89 -24.84
N ASN A 7 10.29 21.79 -25.36
CA ASN A 7 10.31 20.47 -24.73
C ASN A 7 11.32 20.38 -23.56
N SER A 8 11.58 21.47 -22.85
CA SER A 8 12.63 21.56 -21.82
C SER A 8 12.45 22.75 -20.88
N PRO A 9 13.14 22.75 -19.72
CA PRO A 9 13.27 23.94 -18.88
C PRO A 9 13.93 25.11 -19.63
N THR A 10 13.35 26.30 -19.51
CA THR A 10 13.95 27.53 -20.05
C THR A 10 15.22 27.92 -19.28
N PRO A 11 16.14 28.72 -19.84
CA PRO A 11 17.34 29.16 -19.12
C PRO A 11 17.04 29.85 -17.76
N PRO A 12 16.01 30.71 -17.61
CA PRO A 12 15.63 31.24 -16.31
C PRO A 12 15.16 30.17 -15.30
N GLN A 13 14.39 29.17 -15.75
CA GLN A 13 13.95 28.05 -14.90
C GLN A 13 15.14 27.22 -14.44
N SER A 14 16.03 26.83 -15.35
CA SER A 14 17.25 26.08 -15.03
C SER A 14 18.15 26.83 -14.04
N ARG A 15 18.30 28.15 -14.20
CA ARG A 15 19.04 28.98 -13.23
C ARG A 15 18.39 28.99 -11.85
N ALA A 16 17.06 29.13 -11.78
CA ALA A 16 16.33 29.10 -10.51
C ALA A 16 16.46 27.73 -9.81
N ILE A 17 16.34 26.61 -10.55
CA ILE A 17 16.52 25.26 -10.02
C ILE A 17 17.95 25.06 -9.48
N ASN A 18 18.96 25.50 -10.24
CA ASN A 18 20.35 25.42 -9.81
C ASN A 18 20.62 26.27 -8.58
N GLU A 19 19.98 27.43 -8.47
CA GLU A 19 20.12 28.30 -7.31
C GLU A 19 19.47 27.69 -6.07
N ILE A 20 18.26 27.12 -6.17
CA ILE A 20 17.63 26.34 -5.09
C ILE A 20 18.58 25.22 -4.65
N LYS A 21 19.08 24.42 -5.60
CA LYS A 21 20.03 23.34 -5.30
C LYS A 21 21.26 23.86 -4.54
N ARG A 22 21.85 24.97 -5.00
CA ARG A 22 23.02 25.59 -4.37
C ARG A 22 22.73 26.06 -2.95
N LEU A 23 21.61 26.75 -2.74
CA LEU A 23 21.21 27.29 -1.43
C LEU A 23 20.93 26.16 -0.43
N LEU A 24 20.26 25.09 -0.86
CA LEU A 24 19.92 23.94 -0.02
C LEU A 24 21.12 23.03 0.29
N SER A 25 22.19 23.05 -0.53
CA SER A 25 23.41 22.27 -0.30
C SER A 25 24.42 22.93 0.63
N ARG A 26 24.15 24.13 1.16
CA ARG A 26 25.04 24.79 2.11
C ARG A 26 25.01 24.09 3.47
N SER A 27 26.07 24.24 4.26
CA SER A 27 26.12 23.77 5.66
C SER A 27 25.04 24.41 6.52
N SER A 28 24.74 25.69 6.27
CA SER A 28 23.56 26.40 6.76
C SER A 28 22.71 26.81 5.55
N PRO A 29 21.68 26.03 5.20
CA PRO A 29 20.79 26.35 4.09
C PRO A 29 20.07 27.70 4.27
N ASP A 30 19.94 28.44 3.18
CA ASP A 30 19.16 29.68 3.12
C ASP A 30 17.78 29.35 2.53
N PHE A 31 16.85 28.98 3.41
CA PHE A 31 15.55 28.46 3.00
C PHE A 31 14.66 29.54 2.39
N ASP A 32 14.66 30.76 2.94
CA ASP A 32 13.78 31.84 2.49
C ASP A 32 14.14 32.28 1.07
N THR A 33 15.43 32.48 0.79
CA THR A 33 15.87 32.79 -0.57
C THR A 33 15.56 31.64 -1.53
N ALA A 34 15.74 30.39 -1.11
CA ALA A 34 15.41 29.24 -1.94
C ALA A 34 13.90 29.16 -2.26
N LYS A 35 13.02 29.44 -1.29
CA LYS A 35 11.56 29.46 -1.49
C LYS A 35 11.14 30.51 -2.51
N ASN A 36 11.77 31.69 -2.50
CA ASN A 36 11.51 32.77 -3.47
C ASN A 36 11.80 32.36 -4.92
N HIS A 37 12.60 31.32 -5.14
CA HIS A 37 12.90 30.79 -6.47
C HIS A 37 11.87 29.77 -6.97
N ILE A 38 11.00 29.20 -6.14
CA ILE A 38 10.12 28.06 -6.50
C ILE A 38 9.20 28.42 -7.68
N SER A 39 8.47 29.54 -7.60
CA SER A 39 7.54 29.92 -8.68
C SER A 39 8.27 30.08 -10.03
N ARG A 40 9.46 30.68 -10.02
CA ARG A 40 10.29 30.80 -11.23
C ARG A 40 10.88 29.46 -11.69
N ALA A 41 11.25 28.59 -10.76
CA ALA A 41 11.84 27.28 -11.04
C ALA A 41 10.84 26.38 -11.77
N ILE A 42 9.60 26.34 -11.29
CA ILE A 42 8.55 25.51 -11.91
C ILE A 42 7.94 26.23 -13.12
N GLY A 43 7.55 27.50 -12.93
CA GLY A 43 7.01 28.37 -13.98
C GLY A 43 5.92 27.72 -14.82
N SER A 44 5.03 26.96 -14.17
CA SER A 44 3.97 26.18 -14.81
C SER A 44 4.45 25.34 -16.02
N ASN A 45 5.65 24.74 -15.91
CA ASN A 45 6.27 23.90 -16.95
C ASN A 45 6.56 22.51 -16.40
N HIS A 46 5.88 21.47 -16.89
CA HIS A 46 5.99 20.12 -16.33
C HIS A 46 7.41 19.52 -16.42
N PHE A 47 8.21 19.93 -17.41
CA PHE A 47 9.61 19.49 -17.56
C PHE A 47 10.53 19.90 -16.40
N THR A 48 10.10 20.87 -15.59
CA THR A 48 10.88 21.39 -14.46
C THR A 48 10.59 20.66 -13.15
N ILE A 49 9.48 19.93 -13.05
CA ILE A 49 9.02 19.31 -11.80
C ILE A 49 10.03 18.28 -11.30
N GLU A 50 10.49 17.38 -12.17
CA GLU A 50 11.48 16.35 -11.80
C GLU A 50 12.85 16.97 -11.42
N PRO A 51 13.43 17.90 -12.21
CA PRO A 51 14.62 18.66 -11.78
C PRO A 51 14.46 19.38 -10.44
N PHE A 52 13.31 20.01 -10.19
CA PHE A 52 13.00 20.69 -8.94
C PHE A 52 12.95 19.71 -7.76
N ARG A 53 12.21 18.60 -7.88
CA ARG A 53 12.18 17.53 -6.87
C ARG A 53 13.59 17.05 -6.53
N ASN A 54 14.41 16.80 -7.55
CA ASN A 54 15.81 16.41 -7.35
C ASN A 54 16.63 17.50 -6.66
N ALA A 55 16.34 18.79 -6.87
CA ALA A 55 16.98 19.89 -6.14
C ALA A 55 16.64 19.86 -4.65
N VAL A 56 15.40 19.50 -4.28
CA VAL A 56 14.90 19.46 -2.89
C VAL A 56 15.27 18.18 -2.13
N ARG A 57 15.41 17.02 -2.81
CA ARG A 57 15.75 15.71 -2.21
C ARG A 57 17.21 15.59 -1.74
N ARG A 58 17.67 16.55 -0.93
CA ARG A 58 19.03 16.61 -0.42
C ARG A 58 19.14 15.82 0.89
N PRO A 59 20.22 15.06 1.09
CA PRO A 59 20.38 14.24 2.30
C PRO A 59 20.55 15.06 3.58
N ASN A 60 21.00 16.32 3.48
CA ASN A 60 21.15 17.22 4.63
C ASN A 60 19.86 17.91 5.07
N LEU A 61 18.74 17.71 4.36
CA LEU A 61 17.43 18.22 4.74
C LEU A 61 16.66 17.14 5.48
N SER A 62 15.99 17.53 6.56
CA SER A 62 14.94 16.72 7.20
C SER A 62 13.73 16.59 6.28
N ASP A 63 12.88 15.59 6.51
CA ASP A 63 11.69 15.37 5.69
C ASP A 63 10.66 16.50 5.86
N SER A 64 10.56 17.11 7.05
CA SER A 64 9.68 18.27 7.26
C SER A 64 10.15 19.49 6.47
N GLN A 65 11.48 19.70 6.35
CA GLN A 65 12.04 20.75 5.50
C GLN A 65 11.78 20.47 4.02
N LYS A 66 11.95 19.22 3.56
CA LYS A 66 11.63 18.85 2.16
C LYS A 66 10.15 19.09 1.88
N LEU A 67 9.28 18.65 2.79
CA LEU A 67 7.83 18.77 2.69
C LEU A 67 7.39 20.20 2.43
N GLU A 68 7.94 21.17 3.16
CA GLU A 68 7.61 22.59 2.98
C GLU A 68 7.86 23.07 1.54
N PHE A 69 9.02 22.72 0.95
CA PHE A 69 9.34 23.09 -0.43
C PHE A 69 8.43 22.37 -1.45
N LEU A 70 8.12 21.10 -1.20
CA LEU A 70 7.28 20.32 -2.09
C LEU A 70 5.83 20.84 -2.10
N LEU A 71 5.29 21.20 -0.94
CA LEU A 71 3.95 21.80 -0.82
C LEU A 71 3.87 23.16 -1.53
N LEU A 72 4.88 24.02 -1.35
CA LEU A 72 4.95 25.32 -2.04
C LEU A 72 5.04 25.19 -3.57
N ALA A 73 5.52 24.06 -4.07
CA ALA A 73 5.62 23.77 -5.50
C ALA A 73 4.29 23.32 -6.15
N VAL A 74 3.36 22.79 -5.37
CA VAL A 74 2.11 22.19 -5.87
C VAL A 74 1.30 23.14 -6.74
N PRO A 75 1.03 24.42 -6.36
CA PRO A 75 0.20 25.29 -7.18
C PRO A 75 0.76 25.54 -8.59
N GLU A 76 2.08 25.62 -8.73
CA GLU A 76 2.72 25.76 -10.05
C GLU A 76 2.74 24.45 -10.83
N ALA A 77 2.90 23.32 -10.13
CA ALA A 77 2.85 22.01 -10.74
C ALA A 77 1.43 21.71 -11.26
N ASP A 78 0.39 22.05 -10.51
CA ASP A 78 -1.01 21.95 -10.91
C ASP A 78 -1.29 22.77 -12.16
N ARG A 79 -0.83 24.03 -12.19
CA ARG A 79 -0.91 24.89 -13.39
C ARG A 79 -0.19 24.28 -14.60
N ALA A 80 0.96 23.63 -14.37
CA ALA A 80 1.70 22.98 -15.45
C ALA A 80 0.90 21.83 -16.08
N ILE A 81 0.23 21.01 -15.26
CA ILE A 81 -0.60 19.90 -15.75
C ILE A 81 -1.88 20.42 -16.41
N LYS A 82 -2.53 21.44 -15.84
CA LYS A 82 -3.70 22.09 -16.44
C LYS A 82 -3.40 22.69 -17.82
N LYS A 83 -2.22 23.28 -18.00
CA LYS A 83 -1.77 23.79 -19.30
C LYS A 83 -1.64 22.70 -20.37
N LEU A 84 -1.32 21.46 -19.97
CA LEU A 84 -1.19 20.32 -20.89
C LEU A 84 -2.54 19.69 -21.23
N TYR A 85 -3.40 19.52 -20.22
CA TYR A 85 -4.58 18.65 -20.33
C TYR A 85 -5.93 19.34 -20.07
N GLY A 86 -5.93 20.65 -19.85
CA GLY A 86 -7.15 21.42 -19.55
C GLY A 86 -7.37 21.66 -18.05
N GLU A 87 -8.22 22.64 -17.72
CA GLU A 87 -8.53 23.00 -16.33
C GLU A 87 -9.24 21.89 -15.54
N ASP A 88 -9.97 21.03 -16.25
CA ASP A 88 -10.75 19.92 -15.72
C ASP A 88 -9.95 18.62 -15.57
N CYS A 89 -8.64 18.60 -15.88
CA CYS A 89 -7.83 17.38 -15.88
C CYS A 89 -7.74 16.64 -14.53
N PHE A 90 -8.12 17.30 -13.43
CA PHE A 90 -8.20 16.72 -12.09
C PHE A 90 -9.61 16.30 -11.68
N GLU A 91 -10.60 16.46 -12.56
CA GLU A 91 -12.01 16.15 -12.30
C GLU A 91 -12.44 14.85 -12.99
N PRO A 92 -13.39 14.09 -12.42
CA PRO A 92 -13.86 12.84 -13.02
C PRO A 92 -14.44 12.94 -14.43
N SER A 93 -14.81 14.14 -14.89
CA SER A 93 -15.31 14.38 -16.24
C SER A 93 -14.20 14.34 -17.31
N SER A 94 -12.94 14.49 -16.93
CA SER A 94 -11.83 14.56 -17.88
C SER A 94 -11.36 13.18 -18.32
N GLU A 95 -11.01 13.03 -19.60
CA GLU A 95 -10.52 11.76 -20.17
C GLU A 95 -9.18 11.30 -19.59
N VAL A 96 -8.39 12.21 -19.02
CA VAL A 96 -7.10 11.88 -18.40
C VAL A 96 -7.21 11.53 -16.92
N TYR A 97 -8.34 11.81 -16.28
CA TYR A 97 -8.55 11.56 -14.86
C TYR A 97 -8.42 10.06 -14.54
N GLY A 98 -7.64 9.74 -13.51
CA GLY A 98 -7.35 8.35 -13.15
C GLY A 98 -6.32 7.64 -14.03
N HIS A 99 -5.80 8.29 -15.07
CA HIS A 99 -4.91 7.71 -16.08
C HIS A 99 -3.51 8.33 -16.12
N PHE A 100 -3.14 9.15 -15.13
CA PHE A 100 -1.86 9.88 -15.12
C PHE A 100 -0.65 8.95 -15.27
N TRP A 101 -0.68 7.76 -14.67
CA TRP A 101 0.39 6.75 -14.79
C TRP A 101 0.76 6.43 -16.25
N ARG A 102 -0.21 6.47 -17.17
CA ARG A 102 -0.03 6.19 -18.59
C ARG A 102 0.53 7.39 -19.38
N LEU A 103 0.49 8.59 -18.79
CA LEU A 103 0.90 9.85 -19.40
C LEU A 103 2.30 10.23 -18.92
N VAL A 104 3.27 10.20 -19.83
CA VAL A 104 4.70 10.40 -19.51
C VAL A 104 4.93 11.78 -18.88
N GLU A 105 4.21 12.79 -19.37
CA GLU A 105 4.30 14.19 -18.98
C GLU A 105 3.85 14.42 -17.52
N THR A 106 2.94 13.57 -17.00
CA THR A 106 2.44 13.68 -15.62
C THR A 106 3.31 12.94 -14.60
N ARG A 107 4.29 12.12 -15.04
CA ARG A 107 5.11 11.29 -14.13
C ARG A 107 5.86 12.12 -13.09
N GLY A 108 6.43 13.25 -13.49
CA GLY A 108 7.13 14.16 -12.57
C GLY A 108 6.19 14.72 -11.50
N TYR A 109 4.95 15.04 -11.90
CA TYR A 109 3.91 15.53 -11.00
C TYR A 109 3.41 14.44 -10.03
N VAL A 110 3.09 13.24 -10.52
CA VAL A 110 2.69 12.12 -9.63
C VAL A 110 3.78 11.82 -8.60
N ARG A 111 5.04 11.85 -9.00
CA ARG A 111 6.16 11.63 -8.07
C ARG A 111 6.37 12.81 -7.11
N LEU A 112 6.02 14.04 -7.49
CA LEU A 112 5.98 15.17 -6.56
C LEU A 112 4.98 14.90 -5.44
N LEU A 113 3.77 14.45 -5.81
CA LEU A 113 2.74 14.09 -4.82
C LEU A 113 3.20 12.94 -3.93
N LEU A 114 3.84 11.90 -4.48
CA LEU A 114 4.41 10.80 -3.68
C LEU A 114 5.50 11.27 -2.71
N ASP A 115 6.40 12.15 -3.13
CA ASP A 115 7.40 12.71 -2.21
C ASP A 115 6.74 13.46 -1.06
N ILE A 116 5.64 14.19 -1.31
CA ILE A 116 4.85 14.85 -0.26
C ILE A 116 4.29 13.81 0.70
N VAL A 117 3.65 12.75 0.20
CA VAL A 117 3.08 11.69 1.04
C VAL A 117 4.15 11.06 1.94
N PHE A 118 5.31 10.72 1.38
CA PHE A 118 6.38 10.07 2.15
C PHE A 118 7.03 11.04 3.14
N CYS A 119 7.37 12.26 2.73
CA CYS A 119 7.97 13.24 3.65
C CYS A 119 7.02 13.62 4.79
N ALA A 120 5.72 13.72 4.51
CA ALA A 120 4.69 13.99 5.51
C ALA A 120 4.57 12.83 6.51
N ALA A 121 4.43 11.60 6.02
CA ALA A 121 4.34 10.41 6.88
C ALA A 121 5.61 10.21 7.74
N ASP A 122 6.80 10.40 7.16
CA ASP A 122 8.08 10.26 7.87
C ASP A 122 8.29 11.38 8.91
N SER A 123 7.66 12.54 8.71
CA SER A 123 7.60 13.64 9.68
C SER A 123 6.50 13.49 10.73
N GLY A 124 5.61 12.51 10.60
CA GLY A 124 4.43 12.31 11.45
C GLY A 124 3.22 13.18 11.11
N ASP A 125 3.24 13.91 9.99
CA ASP A 125 2.09 14.66 9.46
C ASP A 125 1.23 13.72 8.60
N TYR A 126 0.42 12.90 9.27
CA TYR A 126 -0.38 11.87 8.60
C TYR A 126 -1.61 12.45 7.89
N GLU A 127 -2.12 13.60 8.31
CA GLU A 127 -3.19 14.33 7.64
C GLU A 127 -2.76 14.75 6.22
N THR A 128 -1.61 15.42 6.11
CA THR A 128 -1.05 15.78 4.79
C THR A 128 -0.75 14.52 3.97
N ALA A 129 -0.23 13.46 4.61
CA ALA A 129 0.03 12.19 3.91
C ALA A 129 -1.25 11.59 3.31
N VAL A 130 -2.35 11.57 4.06
CA VAL A 130 -3.66 11.06 3.58
C VAL A 130 -4.22 11.94 2.47
N GLU A 131 -4.16 13.27 2.62
CA GLU A 131 -4.66 14.22 1.61
C GLU A 131 -3.97 14.01 0.26
N TYR A 132 -2.64 13.92 0.25
CA TYR A 132 -1.87 13.76 -0.98
C TYR A 132 -1.92 12.33 -1.51
N ALA A 133 -2.05 11.31 -0.66
CA ALA A 133 -2.26 9.94 -1.11
C ALA A 133 -3.62 9.80 -1.84
N LYS A 134 -4.66 10.51 -1.37
CA LYS A 134 -5.95 10.59 -2.05
C LYS A 134 -5.80 11.18 -3.45
N ARG A 135 -5.05 12.27 -3.62
CA ARG A 135 -4.75 12.83 -4.95
C ARG A 135 -4.04 11.81 -5.84
N VAL A 136 -3.01 11.14 -5.34
CA VAL A 136 -2.26 10.11 -6.10
C VAL A 136 -3.19 9.00 -6.59
N LEU A 137 -4.09 8.50 -5.73
CA LEU A 137 -4.99 7.39 -6.06
C LEU A 137 -6.17 7.83 -6.95
N GLN A 138 -6.63 9.08 -6.82
CA GLN A 138 -7.62 9.67 -7.73
C GLN A 138 -7.05 9.86 -9.15
N TYR A 139 -5.79 10.26 -9.27
CA TYR A 139 -5.16 10.47 -10.58
C TYR A 139 -4.56 9.18 -11.16
N ASN A 140 -4.31 8.17 -10.33
CA ASN A 140 -3.83 6.83 -10.72
C ASN A 140 -4.72 5.76 -10.12
N HIS A 141 -5.87 5.53 -10.75
CA HIS A 141 -6.86 4.58 -10.28
C HIS A 141 -6.29 3.15 -10.08
N GLY A 142 -5.31 2.77 -10.91
CA GLY A 142 -4.63 1.47 -10.80
C GLY A 142 -3.68 1.29 -9.65
N ASP A 143 -3.47 2.33 -8.85
CA ASP A 143 -2.46 2.35 -7.79
C ASP A 143 -1.14 1.73 -8.24
N ASN A 144 -0.69 2.11 -9.44
CA ASN A 144 0.56 1.60 -9.99
C ASN A 144 1.79 2.01 -9.17
N ASN A 145 1.61 2.93 -8.22
CA ASN A 145 2.62 3.38 -7.28
C ASN A 145 2.61 2.59 -5.95
N GLY A 146 1.61 1.72 -5.72
CA GLY A 146 1.51 0.90 -4.51
C GLY A 146 1.23 1.69 -3.22
N ILE A 147 0.60 2.87 -3.30
CA ILE A 147 0.38 3.69 -2.11
C ILE A 147 -0.82 3.21 -1.28
N ARG A 148 -1.73 2.40 -1.84
CA ARG A 148 -2.92 1.93 -1.12
C ARG A 148 -2.58 1.18 0.18
N ASP A 149 -1.45 0.46 0.20
CA ASP A 149 -1.04 -0.34 1.36
C ASP A 149 -0.56 0.55 2.53
N ARG A 150 -0.25 1.82 2.27
CA ARG A 150 0.21 2.79 3.28
C ARG A 150 -0.93 3.64 3.85
N VAL A 151 -1.93 3.98 3.04
CA VAL A 151 -3.06 4.83 3.43
C VAL A 151 -3.76 4.40 4.73
N PRO A 152 -4.18 3.12 4.90
CA PRO A 152 -4.91 2.75 6.09
C PRO A 152 -4.02 2.76 7.34
N LEU A 153 -2.70 2.58 7.20
CA LEU A 153 -1.75 2.78 8.31
C LEU A 153 -1.72 4.25 8.74
N PHE A 154 -1.74 5.19 7.79
CA PHE A 154 -1.83 6.62 8.11
C PHE A 154 -3.13 6.94 8.84
N LEU A 155 -4.27 6.43 8.38
CA LEU A 155 -5.56 6.61 9.05
C LEU A 155 -5.56 6.04 10.49
N LEU A 156 -4.86 4.93 10.73
CA LEU A 156 -4.68 4.41 12.09
C LEU A 156 -3.78 5.31 12.95
N HIS A 157 -2.75 5.94 12.40
CA HIS A 157 -1.97 6.93 13.14
C HIS A 157 -2.80 8.15 13.55
N LEU A 158 -3.83 8.48 12.77
CA LEU A 158 -4.81 9.54 13.05
C LEU A 158 -5.92 9.14 14.02
N ASP A 159 -5.87 7.92 14.57
CA ASP A 159 -6.95 7.35 15.39
C ASP A 159 -8.31 7.29 14.65
N ARG A 160 -8.28 6.95 13.36
CA ARG A 160 -9.48 6.81 12.51
C ARG A 160 -9.68 5.35 12.06
N PRO A 161 -9.85 4.39 12.99
CA PRO A 161 -9.82 2.97 12.64
C PRO A 161 -11.00 2.51 11.79
N LEU A 162 -12.21 3.08 11.97
CA LEU A 162 -13.36 2.72 11.12
C LEU A 162 -13.15 3.17 9.67
N GLU A 163 -12.55 4.34 9.46
CA GLU A 163 -12.20 4.81 8.12
C GLU A 163 -11.09 3.97 7.50
N ALA A 164 -10.08 3.57 8.29
CA ALA A 164 -9.04 2.66 7.82
C ALA A 164 -9.63 1.31 7.38
N LEU A 165 -10.56 0.75 8.15
CA LEU A 165 -11.25 -0.49 7.81
C LEU A 165 -12.09 -0.35 6.53
N ASN A 166 -12.87 0.73 6.42
CA ASN A 166 -13.65 1.01 5.20
C ASN A 166 -12.76 1.22 3.97
N PHE A 167 -11.62 1.91 4.12
CA PHE A 167 -10.64 2.03 3.06
C PHE A 167 -10.14 0.65 2.62
N CYS A 168 -9.71 -0.21 3.55
CA CYS A 168 -9.28 -1.57 3.22
C CYS A 168 -10.40 -2.36 2.52
N LEU A 169 -11.63 -2.27 3.02
CA LEU A 169 -12.80 -2.95 2.43
C LEU A 169 -13.12 -2.48 1.02
N SER A 170 -12.89 -1.20 0.68
CA SER A 170 -13.08 -0.70 -0.69
C SER A 170 -12.20 -1.42 -1.73
N TRP A 171 -11.08 -2.01 -1.29
CA TRP A 171 -10.16 -2.79 -2.13
C TRP A 171 -10.34 -4.30 -1.97
N LEU A 172 -10.90 -4.75 -0.84
CA LEU A 172 -10.97 -6.18 -0.50
C LEU A 172 -12.36 -6.79 -0.74
N ASP A 173 -13.44 -6.03 -0.57
CA ASP A 173 -14.81 -6.54 -0.64
C ASP A 173 -15.21 -6.88 -2.09
N THR A 174 -15.41 -8.17 -2.32
CA THR A 174 -15.79 -8.73 -3.64
C THR A 174 -17.31 -8.78 -3.86
N ALA A 175 -18.12 -8.45 -2.85
CA ALA A 175 -19.58 -8.51 -2.92
C ALA A 175 -20.21 -7.20 -3.43
N HIS A 176 -19.41 -6.19 -3.76
CA HIS A 176 -19.91 -4.93 -4.31
C HIS A 176 -20.63 -5.16 -5.66
N GLU A 177 -21.84 -4.61 -5.83
CA GLU A 177 -22.66 -4.81 -7.05
C GLU A 177 -21.97 -4.31 -8.34
N ASN A 178 -20.97 -3.42 -8.20
CA ASN A 178 -20.09 -2.98 -9.28
C ASN A 178 -18.64 -3.44 -9.08
N TYR A 179 -18.42 -4.55 -8.38
CA TYR A 179 -17.10 -5.17 -8.25
C TYR A 179 -16.70 -5.72 -9.61
N ASP A 180 -15.92 -4.92 -10.33
CA ASP A 180 -15.29 -5.33 -11.56
C ASP A 180 -13.81 -5.54 -11.24
N SER A 181 -13.37 -6.80 -11.23
CA SER A 181 -11.97 -7.18 -10.99
C SER A 181 -10.99 -6.56 -12.01
N THR A 182 -11.51 -5.95 -13.08
CA THR A 182 -10.76 -5.22 -14.09
C THR A 182 -10.86 -3.70 -13.94
N ARG A 183 -11.82 -3.17 -13.16
CA ARG A 183 -11.92 -1.75 -12.84
C ARG A 183 -11.29 -1.44 -11.50
N TYR A 184 -10.47 -0.42 -11.56
CA TYR A 184 -9.89 0.27 -10.44
C TYR A 184 -10.93 0.71 -9.39
N CYS A 185 -10.54 0.71 -8.11
CA CYS A 185 -11.42 1.12 -7.01
C CYS A 185 -11.92 2.57 -7.22
N PRO A 186 -13.25 2.84 -7.15
CA PRO A 186 -13.79 4.19 -7.36
C PRO A 186 -13.11 5.25 -6.48
N LYS A 187 -12.66 6.36 -7.11
CA LYS A 187 -11.89 7.45 -6.46
C LYS A 187 -10.72 6.96 -5.59
N GLY A 188 -10.09 5.85 -5.97
CA GLY A 188 -8.90 5.36 -5.28
C GLY A 188 -9.15 4.81 -3.87
N GLY A 189 -10.35 4.30 -3.59
CA GLY A 189 -10.72 3.76 -2.28
C GLY A 189 -11.29 4.77 -1.29
N PHE A 190 -11.24 6.07 -1.61
CA PHE A 190 -11.77 7.13 -0.75
C PHE A 190 -13.27 7.41 -0.94
N ALA A 191 -13.91 6.82 -1.96
CA ALA A 191 -15.33 7.03 -2.23
C ALA A 191 -16.27 6.37 -1.21
N GLN A 192 -15.75 5.46 -0.38
CA GLN A 192 -16.53 4.55 0.45
C GLN A 192 -16.01 4.47 1.90
N LEU A 193 -15.46 5.57 2.42
CA LEU A 193 -14.90 5.58 3.79
C LEU A 193 -15.95 5.43 4.90
N ASP A 194 -17.22 5.64 4.57
CA ASP A 194 -18.39 5.58 5.45
C ASP A 194 -19.37 4.48 5.03
N ARG A 195 -18.96 3.56 4.14
CA ARG A 195 -19.83 2.51 3.61
C ARG A 195 -20.34 1.56 4.69
N TYR A 196 -19.50 1.24 5.66
CA TYR A 196 -19.81 0.40 6.81
C TYR A 196 -19.66 1.22 8.09
N SER A 197 -20.70 1.20 8.90
CA SER A 197 -20.73 1.66 10.27
C SER A 197 -20.23 0.59 11.24
N LYS A 198 -20.12 0.93 12.53
CA LYS A 198 -19.78 -0.05 13.56
C LYS A 198 -20.90 -1.09 13.72
N GLU A 199 -22.14 -0.67 13.53
CA GLU A 199 -23.36 -1.45 13.71
C GLU A 199 -23.55 -2.50 12.60
N ASP A 200 -22.94 -2.29 11.43
CA ASP A 200 -22.96 -3.25 10.32
C ASP A 200 -22.06 -4.47 10.56
N LEU A 201 -21.26 -4.46 11.62
CA LEU A 201 -20.24 -5.48 11.92
C LEU A 201 -20.51 -6.13 13.28
N ASP A 202 -20.93 -7.40 13.29
CA ASP A 202 -21.06 -8.14 14.56
C ASP A 202 -19.69 -8.64 15.06
N ALA A 203 -19.20 -8.06 16.15
CA ALA A 203 -17.92 -8.42 16.78
C ALA A 203 -17.85 -9.87 17.29
N ASN A 204 -18.99 -10.50 17.58
CA ASN A 204 -19.07 -11.86 18.11
C ASN A 204 -19.09 -12.92 17.01
N GLN A 205 -19.28 -12.52 15.75
CA GLN A 205 -19.26 -13.41 14.61
C GLN A 205 -17.92 -13.36 13.88
N PRO A 206 -17.53 -14.43 13.17
CA PRO A 206 -16.42 -14.38 12.23
C PRO A 206 -16.64 -13.33 11.13
N LEU A 207 -15.63 -13.16 10.27
CA LEU A 207 -15.69 -12.25 9.15
C LEU A 207 -16.95 -12.48 8.29
N GLN A 208 -17.86 -11.50 8.32
CA GLN A 208 -19.14 -11.55 7.60
C GLN A 208 -19.01 -11.11 6.14
N ILE A 209 -17.95 -10.39 5.81
CA ILE A 209 -17.71 -9.82 4.47
C ILE A 209 -16.81 -10.75 3.66
N LYS A 210 -17.22 -11.04 2.43
CA LYS A 210 -16.42 -11.88 1.53
C LYS A 210 -15.30 -11.05 0.87
N VAL A 211 -14.08 -11.27 1.35
CA VAL A 211 -12.89 -10.54 0.89
C VAL A 211 -12.01 -11.33 -0.09
N GLN A 212 -11.28 -10.62 -0.94
CA GLN A 212 -10.25 -11.19 -1.80
C GLN A 212 -8.90 -11.28 -1.07
N ASN A 213 -8.29 -12.46 -1.06
CA ASN A 213 -6.96 -12.69 -0.46
C ASN A 213 -5.83 -12.74 -1.52
N LEU A 214 -6.05 -12.22 -2.74
CA LEU A 214 -5.12 -12.36 -3.87
C LEU A 214 -4.01 -11.30 -3.83
N GLY A 215 -3.18 -11.31 -2.78
CA GLY A 215 -1.97 -10.47 -2.71
C GLY A 215 -2.14 -9.12 -2.04
N HIS A 216 -3.09 -9.01 -1.10
CA HIS A 216 -3.35 -7.81 -0.32
C HIS A 216 -3.11 -8.03 1.18
N ALA A 217 -2.08 -8.80 1.54
CA ALA A 217 -1.79 -9.17 2.93
C ALA A 217 -1.72 -7.92 3.82
N SER A 218 -1.05 -6.85 3.37
CA SER A 218 -0.96 -5.57 4.07
C SER A 218 -2.33 -4.97 4.42
N LEU A 219 -3.27 -4.96 3.46
CA LEU A 219 -4.62 -4.45 3.71
C LEU A 219 -5.38 -5.33 4.70
N ILE A 220 -5.25 -6.66 4.61
CA ILE A 220 -5.95 -7.60 5.50
C ILE A 220 -5.44 -7.49 6.94
N PHE A 221 -4.11 -7.43 7.14
CA PHE A 221 -3.55 -7.20 8.48
C PHE A 221 -3.92 -5.82 9.02
N THR A 222 -4.00 -4.81 8.17
CA THR A 222 -4.47 -3.49 8.60
C THR A 222 -5.95 -3.49 8.96
N SER A 223 -6.80 -4.24 8.24
CA SER A 223 -8.18 -4.49 8.64
C SER A 223 -8.27 -5.19 10.00
N ALA A 224 -7.39 -6.16 10.27
CA ALA A 224 -7.33 -6.83 11.57
C ALA A 224 -7.01 -5.85 12.70
N LEU A 225 -5.99 -5.00 12.51
CA LEU A 225 -5.62 -3.98 13.50
C LEU A 225 -6.71 -2.91 13.67
N ALA A 226 -7.31 -2.46 12.58
CA ALA A 226 -8.42 -1.51 12.62
C ALA A 226 -9.62 -2.10 13.38
N CYS A 227 -9.99 -3.34 13.07
CA CYS A 227 -11.05 -4.05 13.77
C CYS A 227 -10.75 -4.22 15.27
N PHE A 228 -9.51 -4.58 15.61
CA PHE A 228 -9.06 -4.64 17.01
C PHE A 228 -9.19 -3.29 17.72
N ARG A 229 -8.86 -2.16 17.07
CA ARG A 229 -9.05 -0.84 17.69
C ARG A 229 -10.51 -0.44 17.88
N ILE A 230 -11.42 -0.92 17.03
CA ILE A 230 -12.86 -0.59 17.11
C ILE A 230 -13.56 -1.45 18.19
N PHE A 231 -13.21 -2.73 18.28
CA PHE A 231 -13.96 -3.73 19.05
C PHE A 231 -13.15 -4.41 20.16
N GLY A 232 -11.85 -4.13 20.27
CA GLY A 232 -10.93 -4.89 21.11
C GLY A 232 -10.69 -6.31 20.58
N PRO A 233 -10.13 -7.20 21.42
CA PRO A 233 -9.97 -8.61 21.07
C PRO A 233 -11.34 -9.31 21.03
N CYS A 234 -11.80 -9.68 19.82
CA CYS A 234 -13.08 -10.36 19.62
C CYS A 234 -13.01 -11.41 18.50
N THR A 235 -14.12 -12.12 18.25
CA THR A 235 -14.22 -13.13 17.18
C THR A 235 -13.92 -12.51 15.81
N LEU A 236 -14.44 -11.32 15.54
CA LEU A 236 -14.27 -10.64 14.25
C LEU A 236 -12.81 -10.22 14.01
N SER A 237 -12.16 -9.58 14.98
CA SER A 237 -10.75 -9.16 14.85
C SER A 237 -9.82 -10.37 14.68
N THR A 238 -10.09 -11.45 15.42
CA THR A 238 -9.35 -12.72 15.29
C THR A 238 -9.57 -13.35 13.92
N SER A 239 -10.80 -13.32 13.39
CA SER A 239 -11.10 -13.80 12.05
C SER A 239 -10.34 -13.03 10.97
N TRP A 240 -10.20 -11.71 11.11
CA TRP A 240 -9.36 -10.91 10.21
C TRP A 240 -7.88 -11.30 10.29
N MET A 241 -7.36 -11.53 11.50
CA MET A 241 -5.98 -11.99 11.68
C MET A 241 -5.74 -13.36 11.06
N ARG A 242 -6.74 -14.26 11.09
CA ARG A 242 -6.68 -15.55 10.39
C ARG A 242 -6.59 -15.39 8.88
N GLU A 243 -7.37 -14.49 8.29
CA GLU A 243 -7.28 -14.19 6.85
C GLU A 243 -5.93 -13.57 6.48
N GLY A 244 -5.39 -12.70 7.34
CA GLY A 244 -4.05 -12.13 7.18
C GLY A 244 -2.97 -13.22 7.22
N ASN A 245 -3.03 -14.11 8.20
CA ASN A 245 -2.07 -15.22 8.33
C ASN A 245 -2.15 -16.21 7.16
N LYS A 246 -3.35 -16.42 6.60
CA LYS A 246 -3.52 -17.18 5.34
C LYS A 246 -2.88 -16.44 4.15
N ALA A 247 -2.93 -15.11 4.14
CA ALA A 247 -2.34 -14.27 3.09
C ALA A 247 -0.80 -14.28 3.15
N ASN A 248 -0.24 -14.07 4.34
CA ASN A 248 1.18 -14.01 4.59
C ASN A 248 1.49 -14.39 6.05
N GLY A 249 1.88 -15.65 6.27
CA GLY A 249 2.14 -16.15 7.63
C GLY A 249 3.35 -15.54 8.31
N HIS A 250 4.30 -14.98 7.54
CA HIS A 250 5.51 -14.37 8.10
C HIS A 250 5.20 -13.14 8.97
N VAL A 251 4.11 -12.43 8.70
CA VAL A 251 3.72 -11.25 9.47
C VAL A 251 3.43 -11.62 10.92
N VAL A 252 2.65 -12.68 11.17
CA VAL A 252 2.33 -13.12 12.55
C VAL A 252 3.58 -13.59 13.27
N ASP A 253 4.45 -14.34 12.59
CA ASP A 253 5.74 -14.78 13.17
C ASP A 253 6.61 -13.57 13.57
N MET A 254 6.68 -12.52 12.74
CA MET A 254 7.38 -11.28 13.07
C MET A 254 6.69 -10.52 14.23
N LEU A 255 5.37 -10.43 14.22
CA LEU A 255 4.59 -9.79 15.30
C LEU A 255 4.68 -10.54 16.63
N LEU A 256 5.17 -11.78 16.67
CA LEU A 256 5.48 -12.52 17.90
C LEU A 256 6.95 -12.37 18.31
N ALA A 257 7.86 -12.15 17.36
CA ALA A 257 9.28 -11.92 17.62
C ALA A 257 9.54 -10.65 18.44
N ALA A 258 10.75 -10.47 18.96
CA ALA A 258 11.12 -9.26 19.69
C ALA A 258 11.12 -8.03 18.76
N VAL A 259 10.72 -6.86 19.24
CA VAL A 259 10.58 -5.65 18.40
C VAL A 259 11.93 -5.19 17.84
N GLU A 260 13.02 -5.50 18.55
CA GLU A 260 14.40 -5.23 18.15
C GLU A 260 14.82 -6.04 16.91
N THR A 261 14.16 -7.16 16.63
CA THR A 261 14.42 -7.98 15.44
C THR A 261 13.58 -7.57 14.25
N TRP A 262 12.68 -6.59 14.41
CA TRP A 262 11.85 -6.11 13.31
C TRP A 262 12.69 -5.33 12.30
N PRO A 263 12.28 -5.30 11.02
CA PRO A 263 12.98 -4.57 9.98
C PRO A 263 13.15 -3.09 10.35
N SER A 264 14.38 -2.59 10.24
CA SER A 264 14.72 -1.18 10.47
C SER A 264 14.61 -0.32 9.21
N GLY A 265 14.33 -0.93 8.07
CA GLY A 265 14.28 -0.26 6.77
C GLY A 265 13.77 -1.16 5.65
N PRO A 266 13.53 -0.58 4.47
CA PRO A 266 13.12 -1.33 3.30
C PRO A 266 14.26 -2.25 2.83
N ASN A 267 13.92 -3.49 2.45
CA ASN A 267 14.86 -4.41 1.82
C ASN A 267 14.82 -4.28 0.28
N GLN A 268 15.80 -4.83 -0.45
CA GLN A 268 15.86 -4.81 -1.92
C GLN A 268 15.42 -6.13 -2.57
N SER A 269 14.90 -7.08 -1.78
CA SER A 269 14.52 -8.40 -2.26
C SER A 269 13.26 -8.32 -3.13
N PRO A 270 13.11 -9.12 -4.19
CA PRO A 270 11.86 -9.16 -4.96
C PRO A 270 10.66 -9.50 -4.07
N ARG A 271 9.56 -8.75 -4.19
CA ARG A 271 8.32 -9.02 -3.45
C ARG A 271 7.52 -10.06 -4.22
N GLY A 272 7.22 -11.17 -3.56
CA GLY A 272 6.22 -12.14 -4.00
C GLY A 272 4.97 -12.05 -3.11
N LEU A 273 3.84 -12.51 -3.62
CA LEU A 273 2.62 -12.62 -2.81
C LEU A 273 2.85 -13.58 -1.65
N GLY A 274 2.58 -13.15 -0.42
CA GLY A 274 2.78 -13.95 0.78
C GLY A 274 4.25 -14.18 1.16
N SER A 275 5.16 -13.41 0.57
CA SER A 275 6.60 -13.58 0.78
C SER A 275 7.09 -12.89 2.04
N GLU A 276 8.22 -13.36 2.60
CA GLU A 276 8.87 -12.71 3.73
C GLU A 276 9.24 -11.23 3.44
N PRO A 277 9.80 -10.85 2.26
CA PRO A 277 10.04 -9.43 1.95
C PRO A 277 8.80 -8.54 1.98
N GLU A 278 7.62 -9.05 1.57
CA GLU A 278 6.35 -8.33 1.68
C GLU A 278 5.95 -8.13 3.15
N ALA A 279 6.09 -9.18 3.97
CA ALA A 279 5.83 -9.09 5.41
C ALA A 279 6.77 -8.09 6.09
N MET A 280 8.05 -8.07 5.72
CA MET A 280 9.01 -7.11 6.26
C MET A 280 8.61 -5.67 5.98
N ASP A 281 8.13 -5.37 4.77
CA ASP A 281 7.67 -4.02 4.42
C ASP A 281 6.45 -3.62 5.26
N TYR A 282 5.49 -4.54 5.43
CA TYR A 282 4.31 -4.30 6.26
C TYR A 282 4.70 -3.98 7.71
N ILE A 283 5.55 -4.81 8.32
CA ILE A 283 6.04 -4.61 9.70
C ILE A 283 6.83 -3.31 9.80
N PHE A 284 7.70 -3.00 8.83
CA PHE A 284 8.47 -1.77 8.84
C PHE A 284 7.56 -0.53 8.87
N PHE A 285 6.57 -0.47 7.98
CA PHE A 285 5.69 0.69 7.88
C PHE A 285 4.64 0.75 9.00
N GLY A 286 4.20 -0.40 9.51
CA GLY A 286 3.24 -0.50 10.60
C GLY A 286 3.87 -0.53 12.00
N LYS A 287 5.20 -0.49 12.13
CA LYS A 287 5.93 -0.75 13.39
C LYS A 287 5.33 -0.05 14.60
N LYS A 288 5.19 1.27 14.53
CA LYS A 288 4.67 2.10 15.63
C LYS A 288 3.23 1.75 16.03
N LEU A 289 2.44 1.21 15.10
CA LEU A 289 1.05 0.82 15.36
C LEU A 289 0.95 -0.56 16.05
N TRP A 290 1.97 -1.40 15.88
CA TRP A 290 2.03 -2.77 16.38
C TRP A 290 2.94 -2.95 17.60
N GLU A 291 3.90 -2.07 17.85
CA GLU A 291 4.88 -2.22 18.94
C GLU A 291 4.30 -1.97 20.35
N GLY A 292 3.11 -1.38 20.44
CA GLY A 292 2.41 -1.16 21.70
C GLY A 292 2.04 -2.46 22.43
N GLU A 293 1.94 -2.39 23.76
CA GLU A 293 1.67 -3.56 24.62
C GLU A 293 0.35 -4.25 24.27
N GLU A 294 -0.72 -3.48 24.06
CA GLU A 294 -2.06 -4.02 23.77
C GLU A 294 -2.11 -4.85 22.47
N PRO A 295 -1.70 -4.33 21.28
CA PRO A 295 -1.62 -5.16 20.07
C PRO A 295 -0.74 -6.40 20.25
N ARG A 296 0.38 -6.27 20.97
CA ARG A 296 1.34 -7.37 21.20
C ARG A 296 0.77 -8.47 22.09
N GLU A 297 0.06 -8.10 23.14
CA GLU A 297 -0.62 -9.07 24.01
C GLU A 297 -1.76 -9.76 23.26
N TRP A 298 -2.54 -9.01 22.49
CA TRP A 298 -3.58 -9.57 21.65
C TRP A 298 -3.04 -10.60 20.64
N VAL A 299 -1.97 -10.26 19.89
CA VAL A 299 -1.34 -11.20 18.94
C VAL A 299 -0.89 -12.48 19.66
N ARG A 300 -0.25 -12.35 20.83
CA ARG A 300 0.17 -13.50 21.64
C ARG A 300 -1.00 -14.36 22.08
N SER A 301 -2.11 -13.75 22.51
CA SER A 301 -3.28 -14.48 23.00
C SER A 301 -3.99 -15.28 21.90
N ILE A 302 -3.92 -14.84 20.64
CA ILE A 302 -4.60 -15.50 19.51
C ILE A 302 -3.65 -16.33 18.63
N ALA A 303 -2.35 -16.34 18.87
CA ALA A 303 -1.34 -16.95 18.00
C ALA A 303 -1.64 -18.43 17.67
N ASP A 304 -1.95 -19.22 18.69
CA ASP A 304 -2.25 -20.64 18.52
C ASP A 304 -3.54 -20.87 17.74
N GLU A 305 -4.53 -19.99 17.88
CA GLU A 305 -5.77 -20.06 17.13
C GLU A 305 -5.59 -19.62 15.67
N VAL A 306 -4.82 -18.55 15.45
CA VAL A 306 -4.52 -18.01 14.13
C VAL A 306 -3.67 -18.97 13.28
N ALA A 307 -2.78 -19.71 13.93
CA ALA A 307 -1.97 -20.74 13.28
C ALA A 307 -2.78 -21.96 12.84
N LYS A 308 -4.00 -22.17 13.35
CA LYS A 308 -4.85 -23.30 12.97
C LYS A 308 -5.44 -23.11 11.57
N ARG A 309 -5.19 -24.08 10.72
CA ARG A 309 -5.66 -24.14 9.34
C ARG A 309 -7.13 -24.55 9.24
N GLU A 310 -7.81 -23.94 8.28
CA GLU A 310 -9.13 -24.35 7.81
C GLU A 310 -8.97 -25.34 6.65
N CYS A 311 -9.92 -26.26 6.52
CA CYS A 311 -9.96 -27.19 5.40
C CYS A 311 -10.14 -26.42 4.08
N SER A 312 -9.29 -26.70 3.09
CA SER A 312 -9.32 -26.05 1.78
C SER A 312 -10.45 -26.55 0.88
N ALA A 313 -11.15 -27.61 1.26
CA ALA A 313 -12.30 -28.09 0.50
C ALA A 313 -13.44 -27.06 0.57
N ARG A 314 -13.97 -26.68 -0.59
CA ARG A 314 -14.92 -25.56 -0.77
C ARG A 314 -16.08 -25.55 0.24
N ASP A 315 -16.60 -26.74 0.55
CA ASP A 315 -17.79 -26.90 1.41
C ASP A 315 -17.43 -27.31 2.85
N CYS A 316 -16.14 -27.45 3.17
CA CYS A 316 -15.66 -27.83 4.50
C CYS A 316 -15.10 -26.62 5.23
N ARG A 317 -15.77 -26.22 6.32
CA ARG A 317 -15.35 -25.12 7.21
C ARG A 317 -14.66 -25.59 8.48
N LYS A 318 -14.23 -26.86 8.51
CA LYS A 318 -13.56 -27.42 9.69
C LYS A 318 -12.19 -26.76 9.86
N VAL A 319 -11.86 -26.46 11.10
CA VAL A 319 -10.56 -25.94 11.55
C VAL A 319 -9.85 -27.05 12.32
N GLU A 320 -8.54 -27.16 12.16
CA GLU A 320 -7.75 -28.16 12.90
C GLU A 320 -7.83 -27.94 14.41
N ALA A 321 -7.91 -29.02 15.19
CA ALA A 321 -7.95 -28.91 16.64
C ALA A 321 -6.58 -28.49 17.17
N HIS A 322 -5.52 -29.06 16.57
CA HIS A 322 -4.13 -28.76 16.85
C HIS A 322 -3.39 -28.36 15.56
N ARG A 323 -2.43 -27.44 15.68
CA ARG A 323 -1.62 -26.97 14.55
C ARG A 323 -0.95 -28.15 13.84
N GLY A 324 -1.15 -28.23 12.52
CA GLY A 324 -0.49 -29.23 11.67
C GLY A 324 -1.17 -30.60 11.60
N GLU A 325 -2.39 -30.74 12.14
CA GLU A 325 -3.17 -31.98 12.06
C GLU A 325 -3.64 -32.26 10.62
N TYR A 326 -3.91 -31.22 9.84
CA TYR A 326 -4.49 -31.38 8.50
C TYR A 326 -3.45 -31.81 7.47
N LYS A 327 -3.88 -32.72 6.58
CA LYS A 327 -3.04 -33.27 5.51
C LYS A 327 -2.86 -32.24 4.41
N VAL A 328 -1.62 -31.96 4.03
CA VAL A 328 -1.30 -31.09 2.90
C VAL A 328 -1.39 -31.86 1.58
N CYS A 329 -1.87 -31.20 0.52
CA CYS A 329 -1.81 -31.73 -0.83
C CYS A 329 -0.35 -31.95 -1.25
N SER A 330 0.04 -33.20 -1.52
CA SER A 330 1.43 -33.55 -1.88
C SER A 330 1.90 -32.92 -3.20
N GLY A 331 0.98 -32.57 -4.10
CA GLY A 331 1.27 -31.92 -5.38
C GLY A 331 1.64 -30.44 -5.21
N CYS A 332 0.65 -29.58 -4.95
CA CYS A 332 0.87 -28.14 -4.83
C CYS A 332 1.53 -27.71 -3.53
N ARG A 333 1.34 -28.47 -2.44
CA ARG A 333 1.75 -28.10 -1.07
C ARG A 333 1.14 -26.78 -0.55
N ALA A 334 0.06 -26.33 -1.17
CA ALA A 334 -0.62 -25.06 -0.89
C ALA A 334 -2.07 -25.22 -0.39
N SER A 335 -2.55 -26.45 -0.20
CA SER A 335 -3.92 -26.73 0.27
C SER A 335 -3.88 -27.81 1.34
N TRP A 336 -4.72 -27.65 2.36
CA TRP A 336 -4.76 -28.50 3.55
C TRP A 336 -6.16 -29.07 3.76
N TYR A 337 -6.26 -30.33 4.14
CA TYR A 337 -7.54 -31.03 4.26
C TYR A 337 -7.65 -31.77 5.59
N CYS A 338 -8.81 -31.68 6.22
CA CYS A 338 -9.12 -32.43 7.45
C CYS A 338 -9.17 -33.96 7.23
N GLY A 339 -9.23 -34.41 5.97
CA GLY A 339 -9.29 -35.82 5.62
C GLY A 339 -9.19 -36.05 4.12
N THR A 340 -8.95 -37.31 3.73
CA THR A 340 -8.83 -37.74 2.33
C THR A 340 -10.13 -37.57 1.55
N GLU A 341 -11.27 -37.66 2.22
CA GLU A 341 -12.59 -37.44 1.62
C GLU A 341 -12.75 -35.99 1.10
N CYS A 342 -12.44 -35.00 1.95
CA CYS A 342 -12.49 -33.59 1.56
C CYS A 342 -11.52 -33.27 0.42
N GLN A 343 -10.31 -33.85 0.46
CA GLN A 343 -9.34 -33.72 -0.62
C GLN A 343 -9.89 -34.31 -1.94
N ALA A 344 -10.46 -35.51 -1.90
CA ALA A 344 -11.01 -36.19 -3.07
C ALA A 344 -12.21 -35.46 -3.67
N ASN A 345 -13.08 -34.89 -2.82
CA ASN A 345 -14.21 -34.09 -3.27
C ASN A 345 -13.74 -32.78 -3.95
N ASP A 346 -12.86 -32.02 -3.29
CA ASP A 346 -12.31 -30.77 -3.84
C ASP A 346 -11.51 -31.01 -5.13
N TRP A 347 -10.84 -32.17 -5.24
CA TRP A 347 -10.16 -32.60 -6.47
C TRP A 347 -11.11 -32.64 -7.68
N LYS A 348 -12.33 -33.16 -7.49
CA LYS A 348 -13.36 -33.26 -8.54
C LYS A 348 -13.98 -31.91 -8.87
N ILE A 349 -14.17 -31.05 -7.87
CA ILE A 349 -14.86 -29.74 -8.02
C ILE A 349 -13.98 -28.72 -8.75
N GLY A 350 -12.65 -28.79 -8.58
CA GLY A 350 -11.76 -27.89 -9.33
C GLY A 350 -10.31 -27.79 -8.84
N HIS A 351 -9.96 -28.40 -7.70
CA HIS A 351 -8.59 -28.34 -7.20
C HIS A 351 -7.57 -28.96 -8.17
N LYS A 352 -7.93 -29.96 -8.98
CA LYS A 352 -7.01 -30.54 -9.98
C LYS A 352 -6.35 -29.50 -10.88
N ARG A 353 -7.10 -28.50 -11.34
CA ARG A 353 -6.58 -27.40 -12.16
C ARG A 353 -5.69 -26.47 -11.34
N ARG A 354 -6.22 -25.97 -10.22
CA ARG A 354 -5.50 -25.07 -9.30
C ARG A 354 -4.18 -25.68 -8.81
N CYS A 355 -4.19 -26.96 -8.46
CA CYS A 355 -3.01 -27.70 -8.01
C CYS A 355 -1.88 -27.69 -9.05
N LYS A 356 -2.20 -27.77 -10.34
CA LYS A 356 -1.20 -27.71 -11.42
C LYS A 356 -0.63 -26.30 -11.55
N GLU A 357 -1.49 -25.28 -11.50
CA GLU A 357 -1.11 -23.87 -11.56
C GLU A 357 -0.19 -23.51 -10.38
N GLU A 358 -0.61 -23.81 -9.14
CA GLU A 358 0.18 -23.58 -7.91
C GLU A 358 1.53 -24.30 -7.93
N ARG A 359 1.55 -25.58 -8.35
CA ARG A 359 2.80 -26.34 -8.45
C ARG A 359 3.74 -25.71 -9.48
N ASN A 360 3.23 -25.31 -10.64
CA ASN A 360 4.03 -24.68 -11.68
C ASN A 360 4.60 -23.34 -11.20
N ILE A 361 3.79 -22.52 -10.52
CA ILE A 361 4.23 -21.24 -9.93
C ILE A 361 5.35 -21.51 -8.93
N ARG A 362 5.17 -22.43 -7.98
CA ARG A 362 6.18 -22.79 -6.98
C ARG A 362 7.50 -23.22 -7.64
N GLU A 363 7.44 -24.13 -8.62
CA GLU A 363 8.63 -24.62 -9.32
C GLU A 363 9.33 -23.52 -10.13
N LEU A 364 8.58 -22.60 -10.74
CA LEU A 364 9.13 -21.43 -11.43
C LEU A 364 9.82 -20.49 -10.43
N THR A 365 9.16 -20.15 -9.32
CA THR A 365 9.71 -19.30 -8.27
C THR A 365 10.98 -19.90 -7.65
N GLU A 366 11.00 -21.21 -7.36
CA GLU A 366 12.19 -21.90 -6.85
C GLU A 366 13.35 -21.88 -7.85
N LYS A 367 13.09 -22.07 -9.15
CA LYS A 367 14.11 -21.99 -10.21
C LYS A 367 14.67 -20.58 -10.37
N MET A 368 13.80 -19.57 -10.33
CA MET A 368 14.21 -18.16 -10.38
C MET A 368 15.03 -17.78 -9.15
N GLY A 369 14.65 -18.25 -7.97
CA GLY A 369 15.40 -18.04 -6.71
C GLY A 369 16.78 -18.72 -6.69
N LYS A 370 16.91 -19.91 -7.29
CA LYS A 370 18.21 -20.63 -7.39
C LYS A 370 19.16 -20.05 -8.45
N GLY A 371 18.65 -19.27 -9.41
CA GLY A 371 19.46 -18.59 -10.44
C GLY A 371 20.09 -17.28 -9.97
N MET A 372 19.69 -16.77 -8.80
CA MET A 372 20.18 -15.51 -8.24
C MET A 372 21.29 -15.77 -7.22
N GLN A 373 22.44 -16.24 -7.70
CA GLN A 373 23.69 -15.96 -6.99
C GLN A 373 23.97 -14.48 -7.17
N TRP A 374 23.53 -13.66 -6.21
CA TRP A 374 24.03 -12.30 -6.11
C TRP A 374 25.54 -12.40 -5.85
N GLY A 375 26.32 -11.95 -6.83
CA GLY A 375 27.77 -11.97 -6.78
C GLY A 375 28.31 -11.32 -5.51
N LYS A 376 29.47 -11.81 -5.10
CA LYS A 376 30.32 -11.29 -4.02
C LYS A 376 30.46 -9.78 -4.02
#